data_AF-A0A496NFS0-F1
#
_entry.id   AF-A0A496NFS0-F1
#
_cell.length_a   1.000
_cell.length_b   1.000
_cell.length_c   1.000
_cell.angle_alpha   90.00
_cell.angle_beta   90.00
_cell.angle_gamma   90.00
#
_symmetry.space_group_name_H-M   'P 1'
#
loop_
_entity.id
_entity.type
_entity.pdbx_description
1 polymer ?
#
loop_
_entity_poly.entity_id
_entity_poly.type
_entity_poly.pdbx_seq_one_letter_code
_entity_poly.pdbx_strand_id
1 'polypeptide(L)'
;EMQVLAGELERFKGKNFSYKGFNPTHVYSSFNVANGKLTVPVNRPQDVRYTITLVDADTHKPFSDSSATGLGWVMIAERTPADDRNYDVLMTSSGLRCQTKTYNQVENWTNCGSESEPW
;
A
#
# COMPACT_ATOMS: atom_id res chain seq x y z
N GLU A 1 -7.77 -6.75 2.35
CA GLU A 1 -7.50 -5.30 2.53
C GLU A 1 -6.89 -4.62 1.29
N MET A 2 -5.71 -5.01 0.78
CA MET A 2 -5.08 -4.29 -0.36
C MET A 2 -5.97 -4.17 -1.62
N GLN A 3 -6.66 -5.27 -2.01
CA GLN A 3 -7.58 -5.24 -3.14
C GLN A 3 -8.80 -4.32 -2.90
N VAL A 4 -9.25 -4.18 -1.65
CA VAL A 4 -10.35 -3.28 -1.28
C VAL A 4 -9.88 -1.83 -1.38
N LEU A 5 -8.68 -1.51 -0.86
CA LEU A 5 -8.07 -0.20 -1.04
C LEU A 5 -7.87 0.15 -2.52
N ALA A 6 -7.43 -0.81 -3.33
CA ALA A 6 -7.29 -0.62 -4.78
C ALA A 6 -8.64 -0.31 -5.45
N GLY A 7 -9.71 -1.02 -5.08
CA GLY A 7 -11.06 -0.72 -5.58
C GLY A 7 -11.53 0.69 -5.21
N GLU A 8 -11.31 1.13 -3.97
CA GLU A 8 -11.66 2.49 -3.55
C GLU A 8 -10.80 3.57 -4.23
N LEU A 9 -9.52 3.31 -4.48
CA LEU A 9 -8.64 4.19 -5.27
C LEU A 9 -9.21 4.41 -6.67
N GLU A 10 -9.59 3.33 -7.37
CA GLU A 10 -10.16 3.44 -8.71
C GLU A 10 -11.52 4.16 -8.70
N ARG A 11 -12.36 3.92 -7.69
CA ARG A 11 -13.62 4.65 -7.51
C ARG A 11 -13.40 6.14 -7.27
N PHE A 12 -12.38 6.50 -6.50
CA PHE A 12 -12.03 7.89 -6.22
C PHE A 12 -11.49 8.60 -7.46
N LYS A 13 -10.55 7.97 -8.18
CA LYS A 13 -10.02 8.50 -9.44
C LYS A 13 -11.10 8.65 -10.50
N GLY A 14 -12.05 7.72 -10.59
CA GLY A 14 -13.18 7.84 -11.53
C GLY A 14 -14.02 9.12 -11.33
N LYS A 15 -14.03 9.69 -10.12
CA LYS A 15 -14.74 10.94 -9.80
C LYS A 15 -13.85 12.19 -9.87
N ASN A 16 -12.57 12.05 -9.49
CA ASN A 16 -11.66 13.19 -9.31
C ASN A 16 -10.58 13.30 -10.39
N PHE A 17 -10.47 12.30 -11.28
CA PHE A 17 -9.42 12.16 -12.29
C PHE A 17 -7.98 12.12 -11.75
N SER A 18 -7.81 11.97 -10.43
CA SER A 18 -6.54 11.88 -9.72
C SER A 18 -6.72 11.08 -8.43
N TYR A 19 -5.64 10.48 -7.93
CA TYR A 19 -5.58 9.88 -6.59
C TYR A 19 -5.21 10.90 -5.50
N LYS A 20 -4.85 12.14 -5.87
CA LYS A 20 -4.47 13.19 -4.92
C LYS A 20 -5.62 13.51 -3.96
N GLY A 21 -5.31 13.59 -2.66
CA GLY A 21 -6.31 13.77 -1.62
C GLY A 21 -7.13 12.52 -1.29
N PHE A 22 -6.77 11.35 -1.82
CA PHE A 22 -7.45 10.09 -1.49
C PHE A 22 -7.44 9.84 0.03
N ASN A 23 -8.62 9.53 0.58
CA ASN A 23 -8.82 9.27 1.99
C ASN A 23 -9.79 8.09 2.22
N PRO A 24 -9.28 6.91 2.61
CA PRO A 24 -10.10 5.72 2.82
C PRO A 24 -10.66 5.60 4.24
N THR A 25 -10.61 6.63 5.09
CA THR A 25 -11.03 6.53 6.50
C THR A 25 -12.50 6.15 6.70
N HIS A 26 -13.33 6.35 5.68
CA HIS A 26 -14.73 5.91 5.67
C HIS A 26 -14.88 4.38 5.61
N VAL A 27 -13.89 3.65 5.06
CA VAL A 27 -13.82 2.18 5.06
C VAL A 27 -12.90 1.68 6.18
N TYR A 28 -11.76 2.36 6.36
CA TYR A 28 -10.73 2.02 7.32
C TYR A 28 -10.47 3.17 8.29
N SER A 29 -11.25 3.24 9.36
CA SER A 29 -11.09 4.29 10.38
C SER A 29 -9.69 4.37 10.99
N SER A 30 -8.94 3.26 11.00
CA SER A 30 -7.56 3.16 11.47
C SER A 30 -6.51 3.53 10.42
N PHE A 31 -6.90 3.92 9.20
CA PHE A 31 -5.96 4.37 8.17
C PHE A 31 -5.38 5.73 8.54
N ASN A 32 -4.05 5.82 8.58
CA ASN A 32 -3.36 7.07 8.84
C ASN A 32 -3.03 7.76 7.51
N VAL A 33 -3.81 8.81 7.21
CA VAL A 33 -3.67 9.59 5.97
C VAL A 33 -2.33 10.31 5.88
N ALA A 34 -1.79 10.77 7.01
CA ALA A 34 -0.56 11.56 7.06
C ALA A 34 0.70 10.76 6.70
N ASN A 35 0.68 9.43 6.86
CA ASN A 35 1.79 8.55 6.48
C ASN A 35 1.39 7.45 5.47
N GLY A 36 0.13 7.40 5.06
CA GLY A 36 -0.38 6.43 4.09
C GLY A 36 -0.45 4.99 4.62
N LYS A 37 -0.51 4.78 5.95
CA LYS A 37 -0.41 3.44 6.54
C LYS A 37 -1.72 2.89 7.09
N LEU A 38 -1.86 1.57 6.99
CA LEU A 38 -2.93 0.77 7.61
C LEU A 38 -2.34 -0.48 8.25
N THR A 39 -2.64 -0.69 9.54
CA THR A 39 -2.29 -1.94 10.22
C THR A 39 -3.39 -2.98 10.04
N VAL A 40 -2.97 -4.24 9.87
CA VAL A 40 -3.85 -5.39 9.68
C VAL A 40 -3.48 -6.47 10.70
N PRO A 41 -4.47 -7.12 11.36
CA PRO A 41 -5.90 -6.97 11.20
C PRO A 41 -6.43 -5.59 11.61
N VAL A 42 -7.44 -5.11 10.86
CA VAL A 42 -8.05 -3.81 11.11
C VAL A 42 -8.67 -3.76 12.50
N ASN A 43 -8.60 -2.60 13.15
CA ASN A 43 -9.11 -2.39 14.52
C ASN A 43 -8.49 -3.30 15.59
N ARG A 44 -7.30 -3.88 15.34
CA ARG A 44 -6.53 -4.67 16.33
C ARG A 44 -5.11 -4.12 16.50
N PRO A 45 -4.94 -2.95 17.15
CA PRO A 45 -3.63 -2.30 17.24
C PRO A 45 -2.58 -3.09 18.06
N GLN A 46 -3.00 -4.08 18.84
CA GLN A 46 -2.12 -4.93 19.66
C GLN A 46 -1.73 -6.26 18.98
N ASP A 47 -2.35 -6.61 17.86
CA ASP A 47 -2.08 -7.85 17.08
C ASP A 47 -1.78 -7.46 15.64
N VAL A 48 -0.84 -6.54 15.44
CA VAL A 48 -0.40 -6.18 14.09
C VAL A 48 0.32 -7.39 13.50
N ARG A 49 -0.09 -7.77 12.29
CA ARG A 49 0.54 -8.83 11.49
C ARG A 49 1.12 -8.28 10.19
N TYR A 50 0.47 -7.25 9.66
CA TYR A 50 0.90 -6.56 8.46
C TYR A 50 0.74 -5.06 8.61
N THR A 51 1.68 -4.32 8.03
CA THR A 51 1.57 -2.89 7.79
C THR A 51 1.45 -2.68 6.29
N ILE A 52 0.28 -2.23 5.85
CA ILE A 52 0.06 -1.79 4.48
C ILE A 52 0.48 -0.33 4.40
N THR A 53 1.32 -0.01 3.43
CA THR A 53 1.69 1.38 3.11
C THR A 53 1.25 1.68 1.69
N LEU A 54 0.48 2.75 1.51
CA LEU A 54 -0.07 3.24 0.26
C LEU A 54 0.47 4.65 -0.01
N VAL A 55 1.17 4.81 -1.12
CA VAL A 55 1.80 6.08 -1.49
C VAL A 55 1.66 6.34 -3.00
N ASP A 56 1.92 7.58 -3.35
CA ASP A 56 2.10 8.04 -4.72
C ASP A 56 3.24 7.28 -5.42
N ALA A 57 3.01 6.82 -6.64
CA ALA A 57 3.97 5.98 -7.36
C ALA A 57 5.28 6.70 -7.76
N ASP A 58 5.25 8.02 -7.94
CA ASP A 58 6.42 8.78 -8.40
C ASP A 58 7.22 9.35 -7.23
N THR A 59 6.51 9.87 -6.22
CA THR A 59 7.11 10.60 -5.10
C THR A 59 7.24 9.79 -3.81
N HIS A 60 6.55 8.64 -3.75
CA HIS A 60 6.42 7.80 -2.54
C HIS A 60 5.90 8.59 -1.33
N LYS A 61 5.11 9.63 -1.58
CA LYS A 61 4.44 10.42 -0.55
C LYS A 61 2.99 9.99 -0.38
N PRO A 62 2.41 10.14 0.83
CA PRO A 62 0.97 9.96 1.03
C PRO A 62 0.18 10.96 0.18
N PHE A 63 -1.04 10.59 -0.24
CA PHE A 63 -1.85 11.44 -1.11
C PHE A 63 -2.35 12.75 -0.48
N SER A 64 -2.22 12.91 0.84
CA SER A 64 -2.44 14.20 1.52
C SER A 64 -1.28 15.18 1.39
N ASP A 65 -0.09 14.70 1.00
CA ASP A 65 1.08 15.55 0.80
C ASP A 65 0.91 16.40 -0.47
N SER A 66 1.32 17.68 -0.39
CA SER A 66 1.22 18.61 -1.51
C SER A 66 2.11 18.20 -2.69
N SER A 67 3.20 17.47 -2.43
CA SER A 67 4.15 16.98 -3.43
C SER A 67 3.71 15.72 -4.17
N ALA A 68 2.68 15.00 -3.69
CA ALA A 68 2.13 13.85 -4.42
C ALA A 68 1.57 14.29 -5.80
N THR A 69 1.89 13.51 -6.84
CA THR A 69 1.40 13.76 -8.21
C THR A 69 -0.05 13.32 -8.35
N GLY A 70 -0.42 12.22 -7.68
CA GLY A 70 -1.74 11.60 -7.75
C GLY A 70 -2.01 10.91 -9.09
N LEU A 71 -0.98 10.62 -9.89
CA LEU A 71 -1.12 9.98 -11.21
C LEU A 71 -1.07 8.46 -11.14
N GLY A 72 -0.37 7.92 -10.15
CA GLY A 72 -0.27 6.50 -9.89
C GLY A 72 -0.17 6.21 -8.40
N TRP A 73 -0.34 4.95 -8.04
CA TRP A 73 -0.19 4.47 -6.67
C TRP A 73 0.67 3.21 -6.63
N VAL A 74 1.39 3.08 -5.53
CA VAL A 74 2.07 1.84 -5.14
C VAL A 74 1.65 1.50 -3.71
N MET A 75 1.39 0.23 -3.50
CA MET A 75 0.97 -0.30 -2.22
C MET A 75 1.83 -1.51 -1.87
N ILE A 76 2.44 -1.49 -0.70
CA ILE A 76 3.13 -2.64 -0.14
C ILE A 76 2.41 -3.12 1.10
N ALA A 77 2.48 -4.41 1.37
CA ALA A 77 2.12 -4.99 2.65
C ALA A 77 3.35 -5.70 3.20
N GLU A 78 3.83 -5.21 4.34
CA GLU A 78 5.01 -5.74 5.01
C GLU A 78 4.58 -6.48 6.28
N ARG A 79 5.17 -7.65 6.51
CA ARG A 79 4.97 -8.41 7.74
C ARG A 79 5.47 -7.59 8.92
N THR A 80 4.68 -7.49 9.97
CA THR A 80 5.02 -6.74 11.17
C THR A 80 4.61 -7.57 12.39
N PRO A 81 5.55 -8.17 13.15
CA PRO A 81 7.00 -8.18 12.91
C PRO A 81 7.37 -9.00 11.67
N ALA A 82 8.62 -8.88 11.23
CA ALA A 82 9.16 -9.68 10.14
C ALA A 82 9.01 -11.19 10.42
N ASP A 83 8.58 -11.97 9.42
CA ASP A 83 8.36 -13.42 9.52
C ASP A 83 8.70 -14.12 8.21
N ASP A 84 9.78 -14.88 8.16
CA ASP A 84 10.29 -15.57 6.96
C ASP A 84 9.34 -16.63 6.36
N ARG A 85 8.27 -17.00 7.05
CA ARG A 85 7.27 -17.97 6.56
C ARG A 85 6.18 -17.33 5.71
N ASN A 86 5.96 -16.03 5.89
CA ASN A 86 4.91 -15.27 5.20
C ASN A 86 5.52 -14.42 4.08
N TYR A 87 4.70 -13.84 3.21
CA TYR A 87 5.17 -12.96 2.13
C TYR A 87 4.97 -11.49 2.48
N ASP A 88 5.89 -10.65 2.04
CA ASP A 88 5.63 -9.24 1.74
C ASP A 88 5.11 -9.14 0.30
N VAL A 89 4.17 -8.24 0.07
CA VAL A 89 3.46 -8.12 -1.22
C VAL A 89 3.57 -6.68 -1.71
N LEU A 90 3.76 -6.52 -3.02
CA LEU A 90 3.75 -5.23 -3.69
C LEU A 90 2.74 -5.26 -4.84
N MET A 91 1.93 -4.20 -4.94
CA MET A 91 1.10 -3.96 -6.10
C MET A 91 1.10 -2.49 -6.51
N THR A 92 0.99 -2.24 -7.81
CA THR A 92 0.98 -0.89 -8.39
C THR A 92 -0.25 -0.65 -9.27
N SER A 93 -0.55 0.63 -9.51
CA SER A 93 -1.55 1.04 -10.50
C SER A 93 -1.19 0.67 -11.94
N SER A 94 0.09 0.40 -12.22
CA SER A 94 0.58 -0.04 -13.55
C SER A 94 0.44 -1.55 -13.79
N GLY A 95 -0.03 -2.31 -12.78
CA GLY A 95 -0.32 -3.73 -12.90
C GLY A 95 0.78 -4.65 -12.39
N LEU A 96 1.89 -4.13 -11.85
CA LEU A 96 2.86 -4.96 -11.14
C LEU A 96 2.20 -5.57 -9.90
N ARG A 97 2.33 -6.88 -9.76
CA ARG A 97 1.88 -7.67 -8.61
C ARG A 97 2.93 -8.74 -8.35
N CYS A 98 3.63 -8.62 -7.23
CA CYS A 98 4.66 -9.58 -6.85
C CYS A 98 4.70 -9.76 -5.35
N GLN A 99 5.34 -10.83 -4.92
CA GLN A 99 5.53 -11.15 -3.52
C GLN A 99 6.92 -11.76 -3.27
N THR A 100 7.39 -11.66 -2.03
CA THR A 100 8.70 -12.15 -1.61
C THR A 100 8.72 -12.49 -0.12
N LYS A 101 9.47 -13.52 0.25
CA LYS A 101 9.76 -13.84 1.66
C LYS A 101 10.99 -13.11 2.17
N THR A 102 11.83 -12.62 1.25
CA THR A 102 13.07 -11.92 1.57
C THR A 102 12.76 -10.57 2.18
N TYR A 103 13.32 -10.30 3.35
CA TYR A 103 13.11 -9.07 4.09
C TYR A 103 13.52 -7.84 3.26
N ASN A 104 12.75 -6.75 3.39
CA ASN A 104 13.02 -5.42 2.83
C ASN A 104 13.11 -5.31 1.31
N GLN A 105 12.69 -6.32 0.55
CA GLN A 105 12.76 -6.23 -0.92
C GLN A 105 11.72 -5.27 -1.50
N VAL A 106 10.59 -5.05 -0.83
CA VAL A 106 9.50 -4.19 -1.31
C VAL A 106 9.63 -2.73 -0.88
N GLU A 107 10.56 -2.38 0.03
CA GLU A 107 10.72 -1.03 0.61
C GLU A 107 11.06 0.05 -0.43
N ASN A 108 11.59 -0.35 -1.60
CA ASN A 108 11.93 0.55 -2.71
C ASN A 108 10.79 0.73 -3.73
N TRP A 109 9.61 0.16 -3.48
CA TRP A 109 8.38 0.41 -4.26
C TRP A 109 8.43 -0.02 -5.74
N THR A 110 9.50 -0.65 -6.19
CA THR A 110 9.76 -0.90 -7.62
C THR A 110 9.61 -2.36 -8.02
N ASN A 111 10.02 -3.29 -7.15
CA ASN A 111 9.95 -4.73 -7.38
C ASN A 111 9.98 -5.49 -6.04
N CYS A 112 9.97 -6.82 -6.10
CA CYS A 112 10.01 -7.70 -4.93
C CYS A 112 11.36 -8.46 -4.78
N GLY A 113 12.41 -8.01 -5.45
CA GLY A 113 13.73 -8.65 -5.45
C GLY A 113 13.86 -9.82 -6.43
N SER A 114 15.02 -10.47 -6.42
CA SER A 114 15.36 -11.58 -7.35
C SER A 114 14.62 -12.88 -7.05
N GLU A 115 14.37 -13.17 -5.78
CA GLU A 115 13.63 -14.35 -5.30
C GLU A 115 12.11 -14.09 -5.27
N SER A 116 11.62 -13.19 -6.11
CA SER A 116 10.21 -12.83 -6.15
C SER A 116 9.40 -13.77 -7.03
N GLU A 117 8.11 -13.88 -6.70
CA GLU A 117 7.15 -14.61 -7.50
C GLU A 117 5.89 -13.77 -7.80
N PRO A 118 5.16 -14.07 -8.87
CA PRO A 118 3.88 -13.44 -9.18
C PRO A 118 2.84 -13.69 -8.07
N TRP A 119 1.93 -12.73 -7.89
CA TRP A 119 0.80 -12.80 -6.96
C TRP A 119 -0.54 -12.66 -7.67
#